data_AF-A0A1F3LXQ7-F1
#
_entry.id   AF-A0A1F3LXQ7-F1
#
_cell.length_a   1.000
_cell.length_b   1.000
_cell.length_c   1.000
_cell.angle_alpha   90.00
_cell.angle_beta   90.00
_cell.angle_gamma   90.00
#
_symmetry.space_group_name_H-M   'P 1'
#
loop_
_entity.id
_entity.type
_entity.pdbx_description
1 polymer ?
#
loop_
_entity_poly.entity_id
_entity_poly.type
_entity_poly.pdbx_seq_one_letter_code
_entity_poly.pdbx_strand_id
1 'polypeptide(L)'
;MSKFKTAKHFASWLGFAPNRKISGGKVLSSHTRKKTNPLAKVIRDAANAAGNSKSRLGDCFRRLAYRKGRVVAIGAISRKIAVIIYTMLTQGKAFCYEYAQNETINFKNNKLKNIVKTLKKYSISKSELDLAMA
;
A
#
# COMPACT_ATOMS: atom_id res chain seq x y z
N MET A 1 17.49 -7.11 14.23
CA MET A 1 17.01 -7.64 12.93
C MET A 1 17.94 -8.68 12.28
N SER A 2 19.04 -9.07 12.92
CA SER A 2 20.04 -10.02 12.40
C SER A 2 19.49 -11.39 11.97
N LYS A 3 18.40 -11.87 12.62
CA LYS A 3 17.72 -13.13 12.26
C LYS A 3 17.03 -13.10 10.88
N PHE A 4 16.77 -11.92 10.32
CA PHE A 4 16.10 -11.77 9.02
C PHE A 4 17.00 -10.97 8.06
N LYS A 5 17.58 -11.64 7.06
CA LYS A 5 18.48 -11.02 6.07
C LYS A 5 17.80 -9.90 5.25
N THR A 6 16.49 -10.00 5.02
CA THR A 6 15.74 -8.96 4.29
C THR A 6 14.33 -8.78 4.82
N ALA A 7 13.72 -7.63 4.51
CA ALA A 7 12.31 -7.34 4.82
C ALA A 7 11.34 -8.40 4.25
N LYS A 8 11.71 -9.06 3.13
CA LYS A 8 10.92 -10.14 2.54
C LYS A 8 10.87 -11.37 3.46
N HIS A 9 11.98 -11.70 4.11
CA HIS A 9 12.04 -12.80 5.09
C HIS A 9 11.19 -12.49 6.32
N PHE A 10 11.27 -11.25 6.83
CA PHE A 10 10.44 -10.80 7.94
C PHE A 10 8.95 -10.88 7.63
N ALA A 11 8.52 -10.34 6.47
CA ALA A 11 7.13 -10.40 6.05
C ALA A 11 6.63 -11.84 5.77
N SER A 12 7.51 -12.73 5.29
CA SER A 12 7.20 -14.15 5.11
C SER A 12 7.01 -14.87 6.45
N TRP A 13 7.89 -14.58 7.42
CA TRP A 13 7.80 -15.12 8.78
C TRP A 13 6.51 -14.70 9.50
N LEU A 14 6.06 -13.45 9.30
CA LEU A 14 4.76 -12.96 9.77
C LEU A 14 3.55 -13.59 9.05
N GLY A 15 3.76 -14.29 7.93
CA GLY A 15 2.68 -14.88 7.15
C GLY A 15 1.96 -13.92 6.20
N PHE A 16 2.59 -12.80 5.81
CA PHE A 16 2.04 -11.85 4.83
C PHE A 16 2.47 -12.13 3.39
N ALA A 17 3.36 -13.10 3.18
CA ALA A 17 3.73 -13.57 1.86
C ALA A 17 2.82 -14.75 1.44
N PRO A 18 2.40 -14.81 0.16
CA PRO A 18 1.74 -16.00 -0.35
C PRO A 18 2.67 -17.20 -0.25
N ASN A 19 2.11 -18.39 0.01
CA ASN A 19 2.88 -19.62 -0.05
C ASN A 19 3.24 -19.95 -1.49
N ARG A 20 4.37 -20.62 -1.74
CA ARG A 20 4.71 -21.18 -3.05
C ARG A 20 5.01 -22.67 -2.88
N LYS A 21 3.96 -23.48 -2.73
CA LYS A 21 4.09 -24.95 -2.59
C LYS A 21 4.05 -25.56 -3.99
N ILE A 22 5.20 -26.00 -4.50
CA ILE A 22 5.35 -26.64 -5.82
C ILE A 22 5.98 -28.02 -5.61
N SER A 23 5.43 -29.04 -6.25
CA SER A 23 6.00 -30.40 -6.30
C SER A 23 5.86 -30.95 -7.71
N GLY A 24 6.89 -31.61 -8.24
CA GLY A 24 6.86 -32.19 -9.59
C GLY A 24 6.48 -31.18 -10.69
N GLY A 25 6.87 -29.90 -10.54
CA GLY A 25 6.50 -28.83 -11.48
C GLY A 25 5.08 -28.27 -11.33
N LYS A 26 4.22 -28.88 -10.51
CA LYS A 26 2.83 -28.43 -10.29
C LYS A 26 2.70 -27.56 -9.04
N VAL A 27 1.95 -26.46 -9.15
CA VAL A 27 1.58 -25.61 -8.00
C VAL A 27 0.50 -26.33 -7.18
N LEU A 28 0.89 -26.80 -6.00
CA LEU A 28 -0.02 -27.44 -5.04
C LEU A 28 -0.82 -26.41 -4.24
N SER A 29 -0.22 -25.26 -3.90
CA SER A 29 -0.91 -24.18 -3.20
C SER A 29 -0.16 -22.86 -3.30
N SER A 30 -0.91 -21.78 -3.55
CA SER A 30 -0.46 -20.39 -3.52
C SER A 30 -1.07 -19.57 -2.37
N HIS A 31 -1.88 -20.19 -1.51
CA HIS A 31 -2.65 -19.49 -0.51
C HIS A 31 -1.75 -18.90 0.59
N THR A 32 -2.13 -17.74 1.12
CA THR A 32 -1.39 -17.11 2.23
C THR A 32 -1.59 -17.94 3.50
N ARG A 33 -0.51 -18.32 4.17
CA ARG A 33 -0.60 -19.19 5.36
C ARG A 33 -1.24 -18.43 6.51
N LYS A 34 -2.19 -19.06 7.21
CA LYS A 34 -2.67 -18.55 8.50
C LYS A 34 -1.57 -18.79 9.55
N LYS A 35 -1.09 -17.72 10.17
CA LYS A 35 -0.11 -17.76 11.26
C LYS A 35 -0.73 -17.18 12.53
N THR A 36 -0.53 -17.86 13.66
CA THR A 36 -0.94 -17.45 15.01
C THR A 36 0.09 -16.53 15.67
N ASN A 37 0.70 -15.62 14.90
CA ASN A 37 1.68 -14.68 15.43
C ASN A 37 0.98 -13.42 15.97
N PRO A 38 1.13 -13.07 17.26
CA PRO A 38 0.54 -11.87 17.85
C PRO A 38 0.91 -10.59 17.09
N LEU A 39 2.18 -10.44 16.71
CA LEU A 39 2.65 -9.30 15.93
C LEU A 39 1.97 -9.22 14.56
N ALA A 40 1.73 -10.36 13.93
CA ALA A 40 1.00 -10.41 12.66
C ALA A 40 -0.49 -10.05 12.82
N LYS A 41 -1.09 -10.28 14.00
CA LYS A 41 -2.46 -9.83 14.31
C LYS A 41 -2.49 -8.30 14.45
N VAL A 42 -1.63 -7.74 15.30
CA VAL A 42 -1.55 -6.29 15.52
C VAL A 42 -1.26 -5.53 14.21
N ILE A 43 -0.36 -6.03 13.37
CA ILE A 43 -0.08 -5.40 12.07
C ILE A 43 -1.30 -5.46 11.14
N ARG A 44 -2.10 -6.53 11.18
CA ARG A 44 -3.35 -6.62 10.41
C ARG A 44 -4.40 -5.64 10.91
N ASP A 45 -4.51 -5.47 12.22
CA ASP A 45 -5.43 -4.50 12.83
C ASP A 45 -5.01 -3.07 12.48
N ALA A 46 -3.71 -2.77 12.54
CA ALA A 46 -3.14 -1.50 12.09
C ALA A 46 -3.38 -1.26 10.59
N ALA A 47 -3.23 -2.30 9.75
CA ALA A 47 -3.52 -2.22 8.31
C ALA A 47 -5.01 -1.94 8.04
N ASN A 48 -5.90 -2.54 8.84
CA ASN A 48 -7.34 -2.33 8.75
C ASN A 48 -7.72 -0.90 9.13
N ALA A 49 -7.14 -0.36 10.22
CA ALA A 49 -7.32 1.02 10.63
C ALA A 49 -6.73 2.02 9.61
N ALA A 50 -5.56 1.70 9.05
CA ALA A 50 -4.91 2.52 8.02
C ALA A 50 -5.79 2.70 6.78
N GLY A 51 -6.67 1.74 6.47
CA GLY A 51 -7.64 1.84 5.37
C GLY A 51 -8.60 3.05 5.48
N ASN A 52 -8.89 3.48 6.71
CA ASN A 52 -9.78 4.62 6.99
C ASN A 52 -9.03 5.95 6.98
N SER A 53 -7.70 5.94 6.99
CA SER A 53 -6.89 7.17 6.99
C SER A 53 -6.87 7.87 5.63
N LYS A 54 -6.73 9.20 5.65
CA LYS A 54 -6.45 10.04 4.46
C LYS A 54 -4.95 10.03 4.14
N SER A 55 -4.37 8.84 4.02
CA SER A 55 -2.97 8.64 3.67
C SER A 55 -2.85 7.81 2.40
N ARG A 56 -1.66 7.81 1.79
CA ARG A 56 -1.37 6.96 0.61
C ARG A 56 -1.55 5.46 0.90
N LEU A 57 -1.29 5.02 2.14
CA LEU A 57 -1.58 3.65 2.56
C LEU A 57 -3.09 3.38 2.54
N GLY A 58 -3.89 4.35 3.02
CA GLY A 58 -5.35 4.32 2.92
C GLY A 58 -5.85 4.32 1.48
N ASP A 59 -5.29 5.15 0.60
CA ASP A 59 -5.63 5.15 -0.83
C ASP A 59 -5.29 3.82 -1.51
N CYS A 60 -4.11 3.26 -1.20
CA CYS A 60 -3.71 1.94 -1.69
C CYS A 60 -4.66 0.85 -1.16
N PHE A 61 -5.07 0.94 0.10
CA PHE A 61 -6.03 0.03 0.71
C PHE A 61 -7.37 0.09 -0.02
N ARG A 62 -7.96 1.29 -0.16
CA ARG A 62 -9.26 1.49 -0.81
C ARG A 62 -9.26 1.01 -2.26
N ARG A 63 -8.24 1.38 -3.05
CA ARG A 63 -8.09 0.92 -4.44
C ARG A 63 -7.95 -0.60 -4.55
N LEU A 64 -7.30 -1.24 -3.59
CA LEU A 64 -7.13 -2.68 -3.59
C LEU A 64 -8.39 -3.40 -3.09
N ALA A 65 -9.04 -2.87 -2.06
CA ALA A 65 -10.29 -3.38 -1.50
C ALA A 65 -11.41 -3.34 -2.54
N TYR A 66 -11.51 -2.26 -3.31
CA TYR A 66 -12.46 -2.15 -4.42
C TYR A 66 -12.26 -3.24 -5.48
N ARG A 67 -11.00 -3.57 -5.82
CA ARG A 67 -10.70 -4.52 -6.91
C ARG A 67 -10.68 -5.99 -6.49
N LYS A 68 -10.30 -6.29 -5.25
CA LYS A 68 -9.99 -7.66 -4.78
C LYS A 68 -10.64 -8.03 -3.43
N GLY A 69 -11.39 -7.11 -2.83
CA GLY A 69 -12.02 -7.30 -1.54
C GLY A 69 -11.13 -6.90 -0.35
N ARG A 70 -11.79 -6.69 0.79
CA ARG A 70 -11.17 -6.14 2.01
C ARG A 70 -10.08 -7.05 2.58
N VAL A 71 -10.30 -8.35 2.63
CA VAL A 71 -9.35 -9.32 3.23
C VAL A 71 -8.01 -9.31 2.50
N VAL A 72 -8.05 -9.29 1.16
CA VAL A 72 -6.84 -9.20 0.31
C VAL A 72 -6.13 -7.86 0.53
N ALA A 73 -6.89 -6.77 0.65
CA ALA A 73 -6.33 -5.45 0.94
C ALA A 73 -5.61 -5.41 2.28
N ILE A 74 -6.21 -5.96 3.35
CA ILE A 74 -5.57 -6.05 4.67
C ILE A 74 -4.24 -6.79 4.58
N GLY A 75 -4.20 -7.96 3.92
CA GLY A 75 -2.96 -8.73 3.76
C GLY A 75 -1.86 -7.97 3.02
N ALA A 76 -2.21 -7.30 1.92
CA ALA A 76 -1.26 -6.52 1.14
C ALA A 76 -0.73 -5.28 1.87
N ILE A 77 -1.59 -4.56 2.59
CA ILE A 77 -1.18 -3.41 3.40
C ILE A 77 -0.36 -3.86 4.61
N SER A 78 -0.72 -4.99 5.25
CA SER A 78 0.08 -5.59 6.33
C SER A 78 1.51 -5.87 5.88
N ARG A 79 1.70 -6.39 4.66
CA ARG A 79 3.03 -6.57 4.06
C ARG A 79 3.78 -5.25 3.91
N LYS A 80 3.12 -4.18 3.45
CA LYS A 80 3.76 -2.85 3.33
C LYS A 80 4.18 -2.31 4.69
N ILE A 81 3.33 -2.41 5.71
CA ILE A 81 3.63 -2.00 7.09
C ILE A 81 4.79 -2.82 7.64
N ALA A 82 4.82 -4.13 7.43
CA ALA A 82 5.93 -4.98 7.88
C ALA A 82 7.27 -4.58 7.25
N VAL A 83 7.29 -4.17 5.98
CA VAL A 83 8.50 -3.66 5.33
C VAL A 83 8.95 -2.32 5.92
N ILE A 84 8.00 -1.42 6.20
CA ILE A 84 8.29 -0.14 6.87
C ILE A 84 8.92 -0.40 8.24
N ILE A 85 8.28 -1.21 9.08
CA ILE A 85 8.76 -1.58 10.42
C ILE A 85 10.16 -2.20 10.33
N TYR A 86 10.38 -3.16 9.43
CA TYR A 86 11.69 -3.76 9.24
C TYR A 86 12.75 -2.71 8.91
N THR A 87 12.45 -1.81 7.97
CA THR A 87 13.39 -0.79 7.51
C THR A 87 13.74 0.19 8.63
N MET A 88 12.73 0.64 9.39
CA MET A 88 12.90 1.49 10.57
C MET A 88 13.82 0.83 11.59
N LEU A 89 13.56 -0.45 11.91
CA LEU A 89 14.35 -1.20 12.89
C LEU A 89 15.77 -1.55 12.41
N THR A 90 15.98 -1.77 11.12
CA THR A 90 17.32 -2.06 10.59
C THR A 90 18.18 -0.83 10.43
N GLN A 91 17.59 0.30 10.04
CA GLN A 91 18.32 1.53 9.76
C GLN A 91 18.41 2.43 10.99
N GLY A 92 17.67 2.12 12.06
CA GLY A 92 17.60 2.96 13.26
C GLY A 92 16.93 4.31 12.99
N LYS A 93 16.12 4.41 11.94
CA LYS A 93 15.47 5.67 11.52
C LYS A 93 13.99 5.65 11.90
N ALA A 94 13.53 6.76 12.47
CA ALA A 94 12.10 6.99 12.68
C ALA A 94 11.34 7.04 11.35
N PHE A 95 10.03 6.83 11.40
CA PHE A 95 9.18 6.97 10.23
C PHE A 95 9.20 8.45 9.78
N CYS A 96 9.61 8.69 8.54
CA CYS A 96 9.67 10.05 7.99
C CYS A 96 8.27 10.53 7.58
N TYR A 97 7.71 11.45 8.35
CA TYR A 97 6.43 12.09 8.04
C TYR A 97 6.50 13.02 6.82
N GLU A 98 7.64 13.68 6.60
CA GLU A 98 7.84 14.58 5.44
C GLU A 98 7.71 13.84 4.12
N TYR A 99 8.29 12.64 4.02
CA TYR A 99 8.17 11.80 2.84
C TYR A 99 6.70 11.47 2.54
N ALA A 100 5.90 11.17 3.57
CA ALA A 100 4.46 10.91 3.41
C ALA A 100 3.69 12.16 2.93
N GLN A 101 4.08 13.36 3.36
CA GLN A 101 3.50 14.62 2.89
C GLN A 101 3.88 14.90 1.43
N ASN A 102 5.16 14.77 1.09
CA ASN A 102 5.67 14.96 -0.27
C ASN A 102 4.99 14.02 -1.27
N GLU A 103 4.66 12.79 -0.88
CA GLU A 103 3.91 11.88 -1.73
C GLU A 103 2.47 12.32 -2.00
N THR A 104 1.81 12.92 -1.01
CA THR A 104 0.48 13.51 -1.17
C THR A 104 0.52 14.68 -2.17
N ILE A 105 1.54 15.53 -2.06
CA ILE A 105 1.80 16.63 -3.00
C ILE A 105 2.05 16.10 -4.41
N ASN A 106 2.92 15.09 -4.57
CA ASN A 106 3.21 14.48 -5.85
C ASN A 106 1.96 13.85 -6.50
N PHE A 107 1.09 13.23 -5.70
CA PHE A 107 -0.18 12.70 -6.19
C PHE A 107 -1.11 13.83 -6.70
N LYS A 108 -1.24 14.92 -5.93
CA LYS A 108 -2.00 16.12 -6.35
C LYS A 108 -1.45 16.68 -7.67
N ASN A 109 -0.14 16.83 -7.77
CA ASN A 109 0.54 17.32 -8.97
C ASN A 109 0.32 16.41 -10.18
N ASN A 110 0.37 15.09 -10.01
CA ASN A 110 0.08 14.14 -11.09
C ASN A 110 -1.38 14.22 -11.54
N LYS A 111 -2.32 14.43 -10.60
CA LYS A 111 -3.73 14.64 -10.93
C LYS A 111 -3.94 15.94 -11.71
N LEU A 112 -3.29 17.03 -11.28
CA LEU A 112 -3.28 18.31 -12.02
C LEU A 112 -2.73 18.14 -13.45
N LYS A 113 -1.61 17.43 -13.61
CA LYS A 113 -1.05 17.13 -14.95
C LYS A 113 -2.03 16.39 -15.83
N ASN A 114 -2.78 15.42 -15.28
CA ASN A 114 -3.79 14.69 -16.03
C ASN A 114 -4.99 15.58 -16.40
N ILE A 115 -5.44 16.44 -15.49
CA ILE A 115 -6.50 17.43 -15.76
C ILE A 115 -6.07 18.39 -16.88
N VAL A 116 -4.86 18.92 -16.82
CA VAL A 116 -4.33 19.79 -17.86
C VAL A 116 -4.28 19.07 -19.21
N LYS A 117 -3.87 17.79 -19.24
CA LYS A 117 -3.91 16.98 -20.47
C LYS A 117 -5.33 16.81 -21.01
N THR A 118 -6.33 16.59 -20.14
CA THR A 118 -7.72 16.48 -20.57
C THR A 118 -8.27 17.82 -21.06
N LEU A 119 -7.98 18.94 -20.39
CA LEU A 119 -8.40 20.27 -20.83
C LEU A 119 -7.84 20.59 -22.23
N LYS A 120 -6.55 20.31 -22.45
CA LYS A 120 -5.92 20.45 -23.78
C LYS A 120 -6.56 19.55 -24.83
N LYS A 121 -6.93 18.32 -24.47
CA LYS A 121 -7.58 17.37 -25.40
C LYS A 121 -8.93 17.90 -25.90
N TYR A 122 -9.67 18.62 -25.06
CA TYR A 122 -10.99 19.17 -25.37
C TYR A 122 -10.97 20.67 -25.71
N SER A 123 -9.78 21.28 -25.84
CA SER A 123 -9.62 22.72 -26.09
C SER A 123 -10.40 23.64 -25.13
N ILE A 124 -10.57 23.21 -23.88
CA ILE A 124 -11.36 23.95 -22.89
C ILE A 124 -10.58 25.20 -22.45
N SER A 125 -11.21 26.35 -22.60
CA SER A 125 -10.70 27.66 -22.20
C SER A 125 -10.89 27.92 -20.71
N LYS A 126 -10.14 28.88 -20.17
CA LYS A 126 -10.26 29.27 -18.76
C LYS A 126 -11.66 29.85 -18.45
N SER A 127 -12.23 30.63 -19.36
CA SER A 127 -13.57 31.21 -19.22
C SER A 127 -14.68 30.15 -19.12
N GLU A 128 -14.59 29.07 -19.89
CA GLU A 128 -15.56 27.97 -19.80
C GLU A 128 -15.43 27.21 -18.48
N LEU A 129 -14.20 27.08 -17.96
CA LEU A 129 -13.95 26.47 -16.66
C LEU A 129 -14.51 27.33 -15.51
N ASP A 130 -14.30 28.64 -15.58
CA ASP A 130 -14.79 29.61 -14.59
C ASP A 130 -16.33 29.66 -14.61
N LEU A 131 -16.96 29.60 -15.78
CA LEU A 131 -18.42 29.49 -15.94
C LEU A 131 -18.98 28.21 -15.31
N ALA A 132 -18.28 27.07 -15.45
CA ALA A 132 -18.72 25.79 -14.89
C ALA A 132 -18.51 25.67 -13.36
N MET A 133 -17.71 26.55 -12.77
CA MET A 133 -17.44 26.60 -11.33
C MET A 133 -18.33 27.60 -10.57
N ALA A 134 -18.98 28.52 -11.29
CA ALA A 134 -19.97 29.46 -10.76
C ALA A 134 -21.34 28.77 -10.57
#